data_AF-C5F052-F1
#
_entry.id   AF-C5F052-F1
#
_cell.length_a   1.000
_cell.length_b   1.000
_cell.length_c   1.000
_cell.angle_alpha   90.00
_cell.angle_beta   90.00
_cell.angle_gamma   90.00
#
_symmetry.space_group_name_H-M   'P 1'
#
loop_
_entity.id
_entity.type
_entity.pdbx_description
1 polymer ?
#
loop_
_entity_poly.entity_id
_entity_poly.type
_entity_poly.pdbx_seq_one_letter_code
_entity_poly.pdbx_strand_id
1 'polypeptide(L)'
;MNPKDFIEQLKDYADIADASYAMLEYIKKNTESDRKNNVFKADNLTFGDKLQQDIKVKDDKGNLLYIKPKGTNTAYACAIEARFNQEKIGSLCIPLTNKCLIEKDKISNNDITQVKLDSKLSKRTIDFTNRFRILVHQENIPMDLGNIKCG
;
A
#
# COMPACT_ATOMS: atom_id res chain seq x y z
N MET A 1 27.98 16.56 -1.97
CA MET A 1 27.14 15.41 -2.34
C MET A 1 27.78 14.75 -3.55
N ASN A 2 28.08 13.45 -3.48
CA ASN A 2 28.64 12.76 -4.66
C ASN A 2 27.50 12.38 -5.63
N PRO A 3 27.80 12.06 -6.91
CA PRO A 3 26.77 11.70 -7.88
C PRO A 3 25.88 10.51 -7.49
N LYS A 4 26.43 9.51 -6.79
CA LYS A 4 25.65 8.36 -6.29
C LYS A 4 24.65 8.78 -5.22
N ASP A 5 25.08 9.59 -4.25
CA ASP A 5 24.19 10.10 -3.19
C ASP A 5 23.03 10.89 -3.79
N PHE A 6 23.31 11.70 -4.83
CA PHE A 6 22.28 12.46 -5.53
C PHE A 6 21.30 11.56 -6.29
N ILE A 7 21.79 10.52 -6.97
CA ILE A 7 20.95 9.53 -7.66
C ILE A 7 20.07 8.77 -6.66
N GLU A 8 20.59 8.40 -5.49
CA GLU A 8 19.81 7.74 -4.43
C GLU A 8 18.72 8.66 -3.90
N GLN A 9 19.03 9.93 -3.66
CA GLN A 9 18.04 10.92 -3.23
C GLN A 9 16.92 11.10 -4.27
N LEU A 10 17.25 11.13 -5.57
CA LEU A 10 16.23 11.19 -6.62
C LEU A 10 15.32 9.96 -6.64
N LYS A 11 15.87 8.76 -6.41
CA LYS A 11 15.08 7.54 -6.29
C LYS A 11 14.12 7.60 -5.09
N ASP A 12 14.61 8.08 -3.96
CA ASP A 12 13.78 8.25 -2.77
C ASP A 12 12.60 9.19 -3.03
N TYR A 13 12.85 10.33 -3.69
CA TYR A 13 11.77 11.26 -4.04
C TYR A 13 10.77 10.65 -5.03
N ALA A 14 11.24 9.87 -6.00
CA ALA A 14 10.36 9.17 -6.92
C ALA A 14 9.48 8.15 -6.19
N ASP A 15 10.06 7.36 -5.27
CA ASP A 15 9.32 6.40 -4.45
C ASP A 15 8.33 7.09 -3.51
N ILE A 16 8.71 8.21 -2.89
CA ILE A 16 7.82 9.01 -2.04
C ILE A 16 6.65 9.57 -2.86
N ALA A 17 6.92 10.12 -4.04
CA ALA A 17 5.89 10.64 -4.93
C ALA A 17 4.91 9.54 -5.35
N ASP A 18 5.42 8.37 -5.74
CA ASP A 18 4.59 7.22 -6.12
C ASP A 18 3.76 6.71 -4.92
N ALA A 19 4.38 6.59 -3.75
CA ALA A 19 3.73 6.20 -2.50
C ALA A 19 2.67 7.20 -2.02
N SER A 20 2.77 8.48 -2.38
CA SER A 20 1.79 9.49 -1.98
C SER A 20 0.39 9.24 -2.57
N TYR A 21 0.33 8.51 -3.68
CA TYR A 21 -0.90 8.04 -4.32
C TYR A 21 -1.39 6.69 -3.78
N ALA A 22 -0.71 6.10 -2.81
CA ALA A 22 -1.24 4.94 -2.13
C ALA A 22 -2.49 5.36 -1.33
N MET A 23 -3.47 4.45 -1.24
CA MET A 23 -4.70 4.69 -0.49
C MET A 23 -4.44 4.63 1.04
N LEU A 24 -3.65 5.57 1.56
CA LEU A 24 -3.14 5.56 2.93
C LEU A 24 -4.22 5.88 3.98
N GLU A 25 -5.39 6.35 3.56
CA GLU A 25 -6.56 6.53 4.44
C GLU A 25 -6.97 5.21 5.13
N TYR A 26 -6.78 4.09 4.44
CA TYR A 26 -7.07 2.75 4.96
C TYR A 26 -6.16 2.31 6.12
N ILE A 27 -5.06 3.02 6.41
CA ILE A 27 -4.22 2.71 7.58
C ILE A 27 -4.85 3.21 8.89
N LYS A 28 -5.76 4.21 8.83
CA LYS A 28 -6.38 4.85 9.99
C LYS A 28 -7.89 4.62 10.08
N LYS A 29 -8.59 4.48 8.96
CA LYS A 29 -10.04 4.28 8.92
C LYS A 29 -10.38 3.12 7.99
N ASN A 30 -10.99 2.08 8.55
CA ASN A 30 -11.76 1.15 7.75
C ASN A 30 -12.95 1.93 7.17
N THR A 31 -13.16 1.87 5.86
CA THR A 31 -14.31 2.54 5.24
C THR A 31 -15.62 1.92 5.72
N GLU A 32 -16.75 2.60 5.44
CA GLU A 32 -18.05 2.07 5.83
C GLU A 32 -18.40 0.77 5.08
N SER A 33 -17.90 0.58 3.85
CA SER A 33 -18.06 -0.68 3.10
C SER A 33 -17.21 -1.81 3.67
N ASP A 34 -15.97 -1.50 4.08
CA ASP A 34 -15.06 -2.39 4.80
C ASP A 34 -15.73 -2.92 6.08
N ARG A 35 -16.36 -2.04 6.87
CA ARG A 35 -17.14 -2.41 8.05
C ARG A 35 -18.35 -3.28 7.71
N LYS A 36 -19.11 -2.93 6.66
CA LYS A 36 -20.29 -3.71 6.22
C LYS A 36 -19.94 -5.11 5.71
N ASN A 37 -18.74 -5.27 5.13
CA ASN A 37 -18.24 -6.54 4.60
C ASN A 37 -17.34 -7.31 5.58
N ASN A 38 -17.19 -6.85 6.83
CA ASN A 38 -16.25 -7.39 7.81
C ASN A 38 -14.78 -7.46 7.32
N VAL A 39 -14.38 -6.57 6.44
CA VAL A 39 -13.00 -6.45 5.93
C VAL A 39 -12.33 -5.29 6.68
N PHE A 40 -11.51 -5.57 7.69
CA PHE A 40 -10.77 -4.51 8.37
C PHE A 40 -9.30 -4.58 7.96
N LYS A 41 -8.78 -3.44 7.54
CA LYS A 41 -7.49 -3.32 6.85
C LYS A 41 -6.42 -2.64 7.70
N ALA A 42 -6.83 -1.95 8.77
CA ALA A 42 -5.99 -1.01 9.49
C ALA A 42 -5.45 -1.58 10.82
N ASP A 43 -4.13 -1.46 11.01
CA ASP A 43 -3.44 -1.67 12.30
C ASP A 43 -2.96 -0.35 12.93
N ASN A 44 -3.25 0.78 12.29
CA ASN A 44 -2.82 2.12 12.70
C ASN A 44 -1.29 2.27 12.82
N LEU A 45 -0.53 1.43 12.12
CA LEU A 45 0.92 1.56 12.02
C LEU A 45 1.29 2.40 10.80
N THR A 46 2.22 3.34 11.01
CA THR A 46 2.70 4.26 9.98
C THR A 46 4.15 4.00 9.58
N PHE A 47 4.73 2.89 10.05
CA PHE A 47 6.13 2.52 9.87
C PHE A 47 6.30 1.01 10.06
N GLY A 48 7.22 0.43 9.29
CA GLY A 48 7.55 -0.99 9.34
C GLY A 48 6.68 -1.86 8.44
N ASP A 49 7.27 -2.91 7.88
CA ASP A 49 6.58 -3.84 6.99
C ASP A 49 5.84 -4.97 7.72
N LYS A 50 6.31 -5.36 8.92
CA LYS A 50 5.72 -6.44 9.72
C LYS A 50 5.21 -6.00 11.09
N LEU A 51 4.13 -6.66 11.53
CA LEU A 51 3.67 -6.59 12.92
C LEU A 51 4.66 -7.19 13.90
N GLN A 52 4.99 -6.43 14.93
CA GLN A 52 5.88 -6.86 16.03
C GLN A 52 5.13 -7.60 17.15
N GLN A 53 3.81 -7.45 17.21
CA GLN A 53 2.92 -8.09 18.17
C GLN A 53 1.53 -8.27 17.56
N ASP A 54 0.72 -9.11 18.20
CA ASP A 54 -0.67 -9.30 17.82
C ASP A 54 -1.47 -8.00 18.01
N ILE A 55 -2.34 -7.70 17.05
CA ILE A 55 -3.23 -6.54 17.10
C ILE A 55 -4.67 -7.01 17.17
N LYS A 56 -5.37 -6.59 18.22
CA LYS A 56 -6.80 -6.83 18.40
C LYS A 56 -7.58 -5.78 17.64
N VAL A 57 -8.27 -6.19 16.58
CA VAL A 57 -9.14 -5.31 15.82
C VAL A 57 -10.54 -5.38 16.41
N LYS A 58 -11.09 -4.21 16.74
CA LYS A 58 -12.39 -4.05 17.39
C LYS A 58 -13.34 -3.26 16.51
N ASP A 59 -14.63 -3.50 16.67
CA ASP A 59 -15.67 -2.67 16.06
C ASP A 59 -15.81 -1.31 16.78
N ASP A 60 -16.68 -0.45 16.26
CA ASP A 60 -16.98 0.86 16.83
C ASP A 60 -17.64 0.78 18.23
N LYS A 61 -18.11 -0.41 18.64
CA LYS A 61 -18.72 -0.69 19.95
C LYS A 61 -17.72 -1.34 20.92
N GLY A 62 -16.47 -1.57 20.50
CA GLY A 62 -15.41 -2.17 21.31
C GLY A 62 -15.40 -3.70 21.36
N ASN A 63 -16.26 -4.38 20.60
CA ASN A 63 -16.26 -5.84 20.50
C ASN A 63 -15.06 -6.32 19.68
N LEU A 64 -14.43 -7.42 20.11
CA LEU A 64 -13.36 -8.04 19.35
C LEU A 64 -13.93 -8.65 18.06
N LEU A 65 -13.36 -8.28 16.92
CA LEU A 65 -13.72 -8.86 15.63
C LEU A 65 -12.75 -9.98 15.26
N TYR A 66 -11.45 -9.70 15.28
CA TYR A 66 -10.40 -10.69 15.04
C TYR A 66 -9.05 -10.19 15.59
N ILE A 67 -8.07 -11.09 15.55
CA ILE A 67 -6.69 -10.81 15.91
C ILE A 67 -5.84 -10.87 14.65
N LYS A 68 -5.12 -9.79 14.36
CA LYS A 68 -4.09 -9.77 13.32
C LYS A 68 -2.77 -10.26 13.95
N PRO A 69 -2.24 -11.41 13.51
CA PRO A 69 -1.13 -12.05 14.22
C PRO A 69 0.20 -11.37 13.92
N LYS A 70 1.10 -11.42 14.90
CA LYS A 70 2.51 -11.02 14.79
C LYS A 70 3.17 -11.64 13.55
N GLY A 71 4.02 -10.87 12.87
CA GLY A 71 4.76 -11.33 11.69
C GLY A 71 4.00 -11.20 10.36
N THR A 72 2.72 -10.79 10.39
CA THR A 72 1.99 -10.41 9.16
C THR A 72 2.34 -9.01 8.69
N ASN A 73 2.05 -8.72 7.42
CA ASN A 73 2.27 -7.43 6.79
C ASN A 73 1.45 -6.32 7.47
N THR A 74 2.02 -5.14 7.65
CA THR A 74 1.28 -3.96 8.14
C THR A 74 0.28 -3.46 7.10
N ALA A 75 -0.77 -2.75 7.54
CA ALA A 75 -1.71 -2.06 6.66
C ALA A 75 -0.97 -1.08 5.72
N TYR A 76 0.02 -0.39 6.31
CA TYR A 76 0.91 0.51 5.59
C TYR A 76 1.64 -0.21 4.45
N ALA A 77 2.27 -1.36 4.73
CA ALA A 77 2.99 -2.10 3.71
C ALA A 77 2.08 -2.72 2.64
N CYS A 78 0.89 -3.19 3.01
CA CYS A 78 -0.09 -3.62 2.03
C CYS A 78 -0.51 -2.49 1.08
N ALA A 79 -0.73 -1.27 1.60
CA ALA A 79 -1.09 -0.11 0.78
C ALA A 79 0.03 0.28 -0.20
N ILE A 80 1.28 0.28 0.28
CA ILE A 80 2.46 0.58 -0.56
C ILE A 80 2.66 -0.49 -1.63
N GLU A 81 2.54 -1.78 -1.29
CA GLU A 81 2.65 -2.87 -2.25
C GLU A 81 1.56 -2.76 -3.33
N ALA A 82 0.32 -2.45 -2.93
CA ALA A 82 -0.78 -2.24 -3.86
C ALA A 82 -0.46 -1.13 -4.88
N ARG A 83 0.11 -0.02 -4.39
CA ARG A 83 0.49 1.11 -5.24
C ARG A 83 1.66 0.80 -6.17
N PHE A 84 2.75 0.25 -5.62
CA PHE A 84 3.96 -0.03 -6.41
C PHE A 84 3.75 -1.12 -7.47
N ASN A 85 2.71 -1.95 -7.35
CA ASN A 85 2.37 -2.98 -8.34
C ASN A 85 1.11 -2.63 -9.16
N GLN A 86 0.57 -1.41 -9.05
CA GLN A 86 -0.66 -1.03 -9.78
C GLN A 86 -0.47 -1.05 -11.30
N GLU A 87 0.67 -0.52 -11.76
CA GLU A 87 1.00 -0.35 -13.16
C GLU A 87 1.97 -1.41 -13.68
N LYS A 88 2.12 -2.54 -12.97
CA LYS A 88 2.85 -3.69 -13.52
C LYS A 88 2.14 -4.17 -14.79
N ILE A 89 2.69 -3.74 -15.92
CA ILE A 89 2.33 -4.18 -17.26
C ILE A 89 3.53 -4.97 -17.76
N GLY A 90 3.39 -6.29 -17.87
CA GLY A 90 4.45 -7.07 -18.48
C GLY A 90 4.23 -8.56 -18.39
N SER A 91 3.53 -9.12 -19.37
CA SER A 91 3.92 -10.44 -19.83
C SER A 91 5.32 -10.31 -20.46
N LEU A 92 6.40 -10.63 -19.73
CA LEU A 92 7.69 -10.81 -20.39
C LEU A 92 7.62 -12.13 -21.15
N CYS A 93 7.23 -12.05 -22.42
CA CYS A 93 7.31 -13.16 -23.35
C CYS A 93 8.76 -13.25 -23.83
N ILE A 94 9.48 -14.27 -23.36
CA ILE A 94 10.83 -14.57 -23.84
C ILE A 94 10.65 -15.20 -25.23
N PRO A 95 11.10 -14.60 -26.35
CA PRO A 95 10.79 -15.11 -27.69
C PRO A 95 11.33 -16.52 -27.98
N LEU A 96 12.38 -16.94 -27.26
CA LEU A 96 13.05 -18.25 -27.44
C LEU A 96 12.41 -19.42 -26.69
N THR A 97 11.59 -19.13 -25.68
CA THR A 97 10.89 -20.16 -24.90
C THR A 97 9.45 -19.74 -24.96
N ASN A 98 8.53 -20.51 -25.55
CA ASN A 98 7.09 -20.19 -25.68
C ASN A 98 6.36 -20.03 -24.32
N LYS A 99 6.88 -19.17 -23.46
CA LYS A 99 6.64 -19.03 -22.03
C LYS A 99 6.68 -17.53 -21.77
N CYS A 100 5.49 -16.98 -21.66
CA CYS A 100 5.33 -15.65 -21.12
C CYS A 100 5.37 -15.74 -19.59
N LEU A 101 6.18 -14.91 -18.95
CA LEU A 101 6.02 -14.60 -17.54
C LEU A 101 4.76 -13.77 -17.41
N ILE A 102 3.60 -14.42 -17.34
CA ILE A 102 2.32 -13.74 -17.12
C ILE A 102 2.34 -13.25 -15.67
N GLU A 103 2.61 -11.96 -15.46
CA GLU A 103 2.56 -11.37 -14.12
C GLU A 103 1.11 -11.34 -13.63
N LYS A 104 0.79 -12.25 -12.70
CA LYS A 104 -0.46 -12.28 -11.93
C LYS A 104 -0.55 -11.16 -10.87
N ASP A 105 0.40 -10.23 -10.88
CA ASP A 105 0.66 -9.30 -9.78
C ASP A 105 0.12 -7.89 -10.04
N LYS A 106 -0.60 -7.67 -11.16
CA LYS A 106 -1.24 -6.37 -11.39
C LYS A 106 -2.33 -6.16 -10.36
N ILE A 107 -2.16 -5.14 -9.53
CA ILE A 107 -3.16 -4.74 -8.54
C ILE A 107 -4.03 -3.64 -9.15
N SER A 108 -5.29 -3.97 -9.43
CA SER A 108 -6.19 -3.00 -10.04
C SER A 108 -6.43 -1.82 -9.09
N ASN A 109 -6.35 -0.59 -9.59
CA ASN A 109 -6.79 0.63 -8.90
C ASN A 109 -6.23 0.83 -7.47
N ASN A 110 -4.99 0.42 -7.18
CA ASN A 110 -4.41 0.46 -5.82
C ASN A 110 -5.22 -0.30 -4.77
N ASP A 111 -6.01 -1.29 -5.19
CA ASP A 111 -6.88 -2.03 -4.30
C ASP A 111 -6.08 -2.93 -3.35
N ILE A 112 -5.90 -2.41 -2.14
CA ILE A 112 -5.21 -3.07 -1.03
C ILE A 112 -5.77 -4.45 -0.70
N THR A 113 -7.03 -4.75 -1.02
CA THR A 113 -7.63 -6.07 -0.74
C THR A 113 -6.98 -7.20 -1.53
N GLN A 114 -6.29 -6.86 -2.63
CA GLN A 114 -5.59 -7.82 -3.48
C GLN A 114 -4.22 -8.22 -2.87
N VAL A 115 -3.76 -7.51 -1.82
CA VAL A 115 -2.54 -7.85 -1.08
C VAL A 115 -2.90 -8.66 0.17
N LYS A 116 -2.51 -9.94 0.20
CA LYS A 116 -2.72 -10.80 1.37
C LYS A 116 -1.83 -10.37 2.55
N LEU A 117 -2.30 -10.59 3.78
CA LEU A 117 -1.56 -10.27 5.00
C LEU A 117 -0.25 -11.04 5.16
N ASP A 118 -0.15 -12.22 4.57
CA ASP A 118 1.00 -13.12 4.59
C ASP A 118 1.74 -13.16 3.24
N SER A 119 1.35 -12.32 2.28
CA SER A 119 2.02 -12.28 0.98
C SER A 119 3.48 -11.84 1.13
N LYS A 120 4.31 -12.37 0.23
CA LYS A 120 5.68 -11.87 0.06
C LYS A 120 5.61 -10.49 -0.60
N LEU A 121 6.07 -9.48 0.13
CA LEU A 121 6.19 -8.12 -0.38
C LEU A 121 7.40 -7.98 -1.30
N SER A 122 7.33 -7.01 -2.22
CA SER A 122 8.47 -6.64 -3.05
C SER A 122 9.59 -6.04 -2.19
N LYS A 123 10.84 -6.17 -2.67
CA LYS A 123 11.99 -5.54 -2.01
C LYS A 123 11.81 -4.02 -1.88
N ARG A 124 11.26 -3.38 -2.92
CA ARG A 124 10.94 -1.94 -2.95
C ARG A 124 10.02 -1.55 -1.80
N THR A 125 8.93 -2.29 -1.58
CA THR A 125 8.01 -2.04 -0.46
C THR A 125 8.67 -2.22 0.90
N ILE A 126 9.44 -3.29 1.08
CA ILE A 126 10.13 -3.57 2.36
C ILE A 126 11.13 -2.46 2.68
N ASP A 127 11.97 -2.08 1.70
CA ASP A 127 12.95 -1.02 1.87
C ASP A 127 12.27 0.33 2.16
N PHE A 128 11.19 0.65 1.44
CA PHE A 128 10.45 1.90 1.60
C PHE A 128 9.80 2.02 2.99
N THR A 129 9.02 1.02 3.39
CA THR A 129 8.22 1.08 4.63
C THR A 129 9.05 1.00 5.91
N ASN A 130 10.26 0.43 5.83
CA ASN A 130 11.22 0.40 6.93
C ASN A 130 12.14 1.64 6.97
N ARG A 131 12.06 2.53 5.98
CA ARG A 131 12.86 3.76 5.92
C ARG A 131 12.01 5.02 6.06
N PHE A 132 10.82 5.02 5.48
CA PHE A 132 9.89 6.15 5.49
C PHE A 132 8.71 5.86 6.42
N ARG A 133 8.30 6.88 7.17
CA ARG A 133 7.11 6.84 8.03
C ARG A 133 6.10 7.90 7.60
N ILE A 134 4.82 7.59 7.76
CA ILE A 134 3.77 8.59 7.58
C ILE A 134 3.75 9.50 8.81
N LEU A 135 3.98 10.79 8.60
CA LEU A 135 3.89 11.82 9.64
C LEU A 135 2.50 12.44 9.68
N VAL A 136 2.01 12.83 8.51
CA VAL A 136 0.70 13.46 8.31
C VAL A 136 0.07 12.80 7.09
N HIS A 137 -1.21 12.47 7.20
CA HIS A 137 -2.03 12.01 6.09
C HIS A 137 -3.16 13.02 5.93
N GLN A 138 -3.28 13.60 4.73
CA GLN A 138 -4.46 14.35 4.35
C GLN A 138 -5.43 13.36 3.68
N GLU A 139 -6.67 13.31 4.15
CA GLU A 139 -7.70 12.46 3.56
C GLU A 139 -7.94 12.89 2.11
N ASN A 140 -8.26 11.92 1.24
CA ASN A 140 -8.64 12.22 -0.13
C ASN A 140 -9.98 12.97 -0.11
N ILE A 141 -9.95 14.29 -0.32
CA ILE A 141 -11.18 15.08 -0.46
C ILE A 141 -11.72 14.80 -1.87
N PRO A 142 -12.98 14.34 -2.03
CA PRO A 142 -13.61 14.30 -3.34
C PRO A 142 -13.54 15.71 -3.92
N MET A 143 -12.83 15.88 -5.03
CA MET A 143 -12.80 17.16 -5.71
C MET A 143 -14.24 17.48 -6.12
N ASP A 144 -14.83 18.50 -5.52
CA ASP A 144 -16.06 19.10 -6.05
C ASP A 144 -15.70 19.67 -7.42
N LEU A 145 -15.97 18.88 -8.47
CA LEU A 145 -15.78 19.27 -9.87
C LEU A 145 -16.71 20.42 -10.28
N GLY A 146 -17.46 20.99 -9.34
CA GLY A 146 -18.46 22.02 -9.54
C GLY A 146 -17.99 23.37 -10.06
N ASN A 147 -16.74 23.60 -10.49
CA ASN A 147 -16.34 24.83 -11.22
C ASN A 147 -14.94 24.83 -11.88
N ILE A 148 -14.40 23.70 -12.36
CA ILE A 148 -13.22 23.78 -13.26
C ILE A 148 -13.73 24.07 -14.68
N LYS A 149 -13.88 25.36 -15.00
CA LYS A 149 -13.88 25.78 -16.40
C LYS A 149 -12.44 25.76 -16.87
N CYS A 150 -12.07 24.78 -17.70
CA CYS A 150 -10.91 24.95 -18.58
C CYS A 150 -11.18 26.20 -19.42
N GLY A 151 -10.41 27.25 -19.19
CA GLY A 151 -10.33 28.42 -20.07
C GLY A 151 -9.49 28.11 -21.29
#